data_AF-A0A962VR12-F1
#
_entry.id   AF-A0A962VR12-F1
#
_cell.length_a   1.000
_cell.length_b   1.000
_cell.length_c   1.000
_cell.angle_alpha   90.00
_cell.angle_beta   90.00
_cell.angle_gamma   90.00
#
_symmetry.space_group_name_H-M   'P 1'
#
loop_
_entity.id
_entity.type
_entity.pdbx_description
1 polymer ?
#
loop_
_entity_poly.entity_id
_entity_poly.type
_entity_poly.pdbx_seq_one_letter_code
_entity_poly.pdbx_strand_id
1 'polypeptide(L)' 'MSTAAPTLVTLVYCRRDDKILLLKRRKAPYPGYWVAPGGKIEPGESPREGALRELQEETGLT' A
#
# COMPACT_ATOMS: atom_id res chain seq x y z
N MET A 1 -4.01 -5.89 26.21
CA MET A 1 -3.79 -6.32 24.81
C MET A 1 -5.00 -5.84 24.01
N SER A 2 -4.80 -5.21 22.86
CA SER A 2 -5.91 -4.66 22.06
C SER A 2 -6.83 -5.78 21.58
N THR A 3 -8.13 -5.59 21.73
CA THR A 3 -9.20 -6.53 21.28
C THR A 3 -9.62 -6.28 19.84
N ALA A 4 -8.98 -5.34 19.14
CA ALA A 4 -9.31 -5.04 17.75
C ALA A 4 -8.90 -6.19 16.83
N ALA A 5 -9.81 -6.61 15.95
CA ALA A 5 -9.52 -7.59 14.91
C ALA A 5 -8.34 -7.11 14.04
N PRO A 6 -7.49 -8.04 13.54
CA PRO A 6 -6.39 -7.68 12.68
C PRO A 6 -6.90 -6.97 11.41
N THR A 7 -6.22 -5.89 11.02
CA THR A 7 -6.51 -5.21 9.75
C THR A 7 -5.68 -5.84 8.65
N LEU A 8 -6.34 -6.29 7.59
CA LEU A 8 -5.65 -6.80 6.41
C LEU A 8 -5.18 -5.62 5.55
N VAL A 9 -3.91 -5.64 5.15
CA VAL A 9 -3.25 -4.60 4.37
C VAL A 9 -2.48 -5.21 3.22
N THR A 10 -2.30 -4.45 2.15
CA THR A 10 -1.51 -4.84 0.98
C THR A 10 -0.33 -3.89 0.81
N LEU A 11 0.76 -4.40 0.24
CA LEU A 11 1.91 -3.61 -0.19
C LEU A 11 2.32 -4.13 -1.58
N VAL A 12 2.56 -3.21 -2.52
CA VAL A 12 2.84 -3.54 -3.92
C VAL A 12 4.25 -3.11 -4.30
N TYR A 13 5.09 -4.08 -4.63
CA TYR A 13 6.46 -3.84 -5.08
C TYR A 13 6.54 -3.88 -6.61
N CYS A 14 6.28 -2.74 -7.25
CA CYS A 14 6.44 -2.61 -8.71
C CYS A 14 7.93 -2.59 -9.07
N ARG A 15 8.36 -3.60 -9.85
CA ARG A 15 9.74 -3.73 -10.34
C ARG A 15 9.82 -3.41 -11.82
N ARG A 16 10.80 -2.57 -12.19
CA ARG A 16 11.24 -2.40 -13.58
C ARG A 16 12.76 -2.49 -13.58
N ASP A 17 13.28 -3.49 -14.28
CA ASP A 17 14.71 -3.84 -14.26
C ASP A 17 15.22 -4.10 -12.82
N ASP A 18 16.21 -3.32 -12.40
CA ASP A 18 16.84 -3.32 -11.08
C ASP A 18 16.21 -2.30 -10.10
N LYS A 19 15.12 -1.64 -10.50
CA LYS A 19 14.48 -0.57 -9.72
C LYS A 19 13.14 -1.02 -9.14
N ILE A 20 12.85 -0.52 -7.94
CA ILE A 20 11.57 -0.68 -7.24
C ILE A 20 10.95 0.70 -7.03
N LEU A 21 9.65 0.83 -7.32
CA LEU A 21 8.89 2.03 -6.99
C LEU A 21 8.61 2.09 -5.49
N LEU A 22 8.98 3.20 -4.86
CA LEU A 22 8.65 3.52 -3.47
C LEU A 22 8.09 4.94 -3.38
N LEU A 23 7.23 5.15 -2.40
CA LEU A 23 6.63 6.43 -2.06
C LEU A 23 7.32 7.03 -0.84
N LYS A 24 7.53 8.35 -0.84
CA LYS A 24 8.03 9.07 0.33
C LYS A 24 6.85 9.58 1.17
N ARG A 25 6.64 9.00 2.35
CA ARG A 25 5.52 9.37 3.24
C ARG A 25 5.59 10.84 3.62
N ARG A 26 4.50 11.58 3.41
CA ARG A 26 4.39 13.00 3.81
C ARG A 26 3.70 13.19 5.16
N LYS A 27 2.85 12.24 5.57
CA LYS A 27 2.00 12.32 6.76
C LYS A 27 2.44 11.30 7.81
N ALA A 28 2.05 11.55 9.05
CA ALA A 28 2.26 10.61 10.15
C ALA A 28 1.49 9.28 9.94
N PRO A 29 1.95 8.17 10.53
CA PRO A 29 3.23 8.04 11.22
C PRO A 29 4.41 7.98 10.23
N TYR A 30 5.60 8.30 10.73
CA TYR A 30 6.89 8.22 10.00
C TYR A 30 7.00 9.07 8.72
N PRO A 31 6.88 10.40 8.82
CA PRO A 31 7.14 11.28 7.69
C PRO A 31 8.59 11.11 7.20
N GLY A 32 8.79 11.15 5.89
CA GLY A 32 10.08 11.02 5.22
C GLY A 32 10.51 9.57 4.91
N TYR A 33 9.82 8.57 5.47
CA TYR A 33 10.13 7.16 5.23
C TYR A 33 9.71 6.74 3.82
N TRP A 34 10.48 5.84 3.23
CA TRP A 34 10.15 5.17 1.97
C TRP A 34 9.29 3.94 2.24
N VAL A 35 8.18 3.82 1.53
CA VAL A 35 7.25 2.68 1.62
C VAL A 35 6.81 2.22 0.25
N ALA A 36 6.46 0.95 0.12
CA ALA A 36 5.76 0.48 -1.07
C ALA A 36 4.35 1.12 -1.12
N PRO A 37 3.80 1.38 -2.32
CA PRO A 37 2.39 1.68 -2.48
C PRO A 37 1.52 0.61 -1.82
N GLY A 38 0.40 1.01 -1.24
CA GLY A 38 -0.52 0.08 -0.62
C GLY A 38 -1.25 0.63 0.60
N GLY A 39 -2.29 -0.10 1.00
CA GLY A 39 -3.19 0.34 2.04
C GLY A 39 -4.05 -0.79 2.60
N LYS A 40 -5.11 -0.38 3.30
CA LYS A 40 -6.06 -1.31 3.91
C LYS A 40 -6.95 -1.88 2.81
N ILE A 41 -7.31 -3.15 2.97
CA ILE A 41 -8.33 -3.75 2.12
C ILE A 41 -9.70 -3.27 2.59
N GLU A 42 -10.53 -2.82 1.65
CA GLU A 42 -11.89 -2.37 1.93
C GLU A 42 -12.86 -3.55 2.07
N PRO A 43 -13.99 -3.38 2.78
CA PRO A 43 -15.01 -4.42 2.90
C PRO A 43 -15.50 -4.89 1.52
N GLY A 44 -15.37 -6.19 1.25
CA GLY A 44 -15.79 -6.80 -0.01
C GLY A 44 -14.69 -6.92 -1.07
N GLU A 45 -13.51 -6.35 -0.85
CA GLU A 45 -12.36 -6.52 -1.73
C GLU A 45 -11.60 -7.82 -1.43
N SER A 46 -11.15 -8.51 -2.48
CA SER A 46 -10.04 -9.45 -2.37
C SER A 46 -8.72 -8.70 -2.16
N PRO A 47 -7.68 -9.35 -1.59
CA PRO A 47 -6.36 -8.75 -1.48
C PRO A 47 -5.77 -8.27 -2.81
N ARG A 48 -6.13 -8.93 -3.92
CA ARG A 48 -5.68 -8.52 -5.25
C ARG A 48 -6.36 -7.23 -5.71
N GLU A 49 -7.66 -7.09 -5.48
CA GLU A 49 -8.43 -5.89 -5.85
C GLU A 49 -7.94 -4.68 -5.06
N GLY A 50 -7.82 -4.80 -3.74
CA GLY A 50 -7.31 -3.71 -2.90
C GLY A 50 -5.88 -3.29 -3.27
N ALA A 51 -5.00 -4.26 -3.58
CA ALA A 51 -3.64 -3.96 -4.03
C ALA A 51 -3.61 -3.16 -5.35
N LEU A 52 -4.46 -3.52 -6.32
CA LEU A 52 -4.55 -2.82 -7.61
C LEU A 52 -5.17 -1.42 -7.46
N ARG A 53 -6.21 -1.28 -6.64
CA ARG A 53 -6.83 0.02 -6.33
C ARG A 53 -5.82 0.96 -5.68
N GLU A 54 -5.17 0.54 -4.61
CA GLU A 54 -4.19 1.37 -3.88
C GLU A 54 -2.99 1.76 -4.77
N LEU A 55 -2.49 0.83 -5.60
CA LEU A 55 -1.43 1.15 -6.56
C LEU A 55 -1.88 2.25 -7.53
N GLN A 56 -3.09 2.15 -8.07
CA GLN A 56 -3.64 3.17 -8.96
C GLN A 56 -3.79 4.51 -8.23
N GLU A 57 -4.39 4.53 -7.04
CA GLU A 57 -4.70 5.78 -6.33
C GLU A 57 -3.45 6.56 -5.93
N GLU A 58 -2.40 5.85 -5.48
CA GLU A 58 -1.19 6.49 -4.99
C GLU A 58 -0.17 6.81 -6.11
N THR A 59 -0.25 6.13 -7.26
CA THR A 59 0.80 6.18 -8.30
C THR A 59 0.31 6.42 -9.73
N GLY A 60 -0.98 6.19 -10.01
CA GLY A 60 -1.59 6.27 -11.35
C GLY A 60 -1.28 5.08 -12.27
N LEU A 61 -0.63 4.02 -11.76
CA LEU A 61 -0.25 2.84 -12.54
C LEU A 61 -1.36 1.77 -12.55
N THR A 62 -1.45 1.01 -13.64
CA THR A 62 -2.41 -0.10 -13.87
C THR A 62 -1.74 -1.38 -14.28
#